data_AF-A0A946UB38-F1
#
_entry.id   AF-A0A946UB38-F1
#
_cell.length_a   1.000
_cell.length_b   1.000
_cell.length_c   1.000
_cell.angle_alpha   90.00
_cell.angle_beta   90.00
_cell.angle_gamma   90.00
#
_symmetry.space_group_name_H-M   'P 1'
#
loop_
_entity.id
_entity.type
_entity.pdbx_description
1 polymer ?
#
loop_
_entity_poly.entity_id
_entity_poly.type
_entity_poly.pdbx_seq_one_letter_code
_entity_poly.pdbx_strand_id
1 'polypeptide(L)'
;MDALRDKLGAFLPDRPIHLAGSASGPLAGLTFAIKDVFDVEGHRTGGGNPDWLDSHAPAGATASAVQRLLGAGATLVGRTVTDELTFSLNGENHHYGTPVNPNAPGRIPGGSSSGSASAVAGGLVDFALGTDTGGSVRLPASNCGIFGIRPTHGRVPNDGVLPLAPSFDTVGWFARDVKLLSRVGSVLLDSSVPPARPRRLLVAADAFALAEESARPGLEAAIRRIEASLCPADRVSLFPGDADPWLWSFRTLQGIEAWQAHGAWIRQYRPRFGRDIGERFEWAAGLSPEDLPEARRIRSEAAQQLDNLLGTETVLCLPTAPTIALRAGTSGPELEQFRTRALTLLCVAGLAGLPQVSLPLAAYDGCPLGLSMIGPRGSDEALLDLAGDCV
;
A
#
# COMPACT_ATOMS: atom_id res chain seq x y z
N MET A 1 -17.15 -26.10 3.71
CA MET A 1 -16.44 -24.94 4.25
C MET A 1 -17.49 -23.90 4.55
N ASP A 2 -17.70 -23.57 5.83
CA ASP A 2 -18.51 -22.41 6.19
C ASP A 2 -17.95 -21.24 5.37
N ALA A 3 -18.80 -20.59 4.57
CA ALA A 3 -18.44 -19.32 3.97
C ALA A 3 -17.81 -18.49 5.10
N LEU A 4 -16.56 -18.02 4.90
CA LEU A 4 -15.92 -17.07 5.81
C LEU A 4 -17.02 -16.10 6.23
N ARG A 5 -17.43 -16.14 7.50
CA ARG A 5 -18.48 -15.24 7.98
C ARG A 5 -17.83 -13.87 8.01
N ASP A 6 -17.83 -13.22 6.86
CA ASP A 6 -17.27 -11.91 6.66
C ASP A 6 -18.16 -10.90 7.37
N LYS A 7 -17.89 -10.74 8.66
CA LYS A 7 -18.55 -9.74 9.50
C LYS A 7 -18.00 -8.34 9.25
N LEU A 8 -16.98 -8.20 8.42
CA LEU A 8 -16.26 -6.95 8.20
C LEU A 8 -16.62 -6.32 6.85
N GLY A 9 -17.31 -7.04 5.95
CA GLY A 9 -17.53 -6.58 4.58
C GLY A 9 -16.21 -6.43 3.82
N ALA A 10 -15.22 -7.26 4.15
CA ALA A 10 -13.89 -7.21 3.55
C ALA A 10 -13.85 -7.89 2.17
N PHE A 11 -14.72 -8.86 1.92
CA PHE A 11 -14.77 -9.68 0.72
C PHE A 11 -15.90 -9.29 -0.22
N LEU A 12 -15.81 -9.79 -1.46
CA LEU A 12 -16.78 -9.58 -2.53
C LEU A 12 -17.59 -10.87 -2.75
N PRO A 13 -18.79 -10.99 -2.16
CA PRO A 13 -19.54 -12.26 -2.11
C PRO A 13 -20.15 -12.66 -3.45
N ASP A 14 -20.33 -11.72 -4.37
CA ASP A 14 -20.88 -11.90 -5.71
C ASP A 14 -19.87 -12.54 -6.69
N ARG A 15 -18.59 -12.59 -6.33
CA ARG A 15 -17.50 -13.17 -7.11
C ARG A 15 -16.59 -14.04 -6.23
N PRO A 16 -17.14 -15.15 -5.68
CA PRO A 16 -16.38 -16.01 -4.80
C PRO A 16 -15.22 -16.64 -5.57
N ILE A 17 -14.08 -16.77 -4.89
CA ILE A 17 -12.93 -17.48 -5.42
C ILE A 17 -12.33 -18.34 -4.33
N HIS A 18 -12.00 -19.58 -4.67
CA HIS A 18 -11.31 -20.48 -3.78
C HIS A 18 -10.38 -21.38 -4.59
N LEU A 19 -9.07 -21.18 -4.44
CA LEU A 19 -8.04 -22.00 -5.10
C LEU A 19 -7.13 -22.60 -4.04
N ALA A 20 -7.12 -23.93 -3.96
CA ALA A 20 -6.20 -24.65 -3.09
C ALA A 20 -4.76 -24.44 -3.56
N GLY A 21 -3.87 -24.16 -2.61
CA GLY A 21 -2.43 -24.18 -2.86
C GLY A 21 -1.88 -25.60 -3.00
N SER A 22 -0.60 -25.70 -3.36
CA SER A 22 0.17 -26.94 -3.31
C SER A 22 0.03 -27.65 -1.96
N ALA A 23 0.07 -28.98 -1.95
CA ALA A 23 -0.06 -29.78 -0.73
C ALA A 23 1.08 -29.57 0.29
N SER A 24 2.20 -28.99 -0.15
CA SER A 24 3.36 -28.67 0.67
C SER A 24 3.98 -27.34 0.23
N GLY A 25 4.88 -26.80 1.06
CA GLY A 25 5.57 -25.54 0.81
C GLY A 25 5.65 -24.68 2.07
N PRO A 26 6.40 -23.57 2.03
CA PRO A 26 6.63 -22.72 3.21
C PRO A 26 5.35 -22.03 3.72
N LEU A 27 4.30 -21.95 2.89
CA LEU A 27 3.01 -21.35 3.24
C LEU A 27 1.87 -22.37 3.31
N ALA A 28 2.19 -23.68 3.30
CA ALA A 28 1.19 -24.74 3.41
C ALA A 28 0.34 -24.59 4.68
N GLY A 29 -0.98 -24.76 4.52
CA GLY A 29 -1.95 -24.63 5.61
C GLY A 29 -2.36 -23.19 5.95
N LEU A 30 -1.80 -22.19 5.27
CA LEU A 30 -2.22 -20.79 5.40
C LEU A 30 -3.26 -20.41 4.35
N THR A 31 -4.02 -19.39 4.67
CA THR A 31 -5.02 -18.76 3.81
C THR A 31 -4.62 -17.34 3.45
N PHE A 32 -4.93 -16.94 2.22
CA PHE A 32 -4.75 -15.56 1.79
C PHE A 32 -5.89 -15.05 0.94
N ALA A 33 -6.01 -13.73 0.90
CA ALA A 33 -6.92 -13.01 0.02
C ALA A 33 -6.14 -12.12 -0.96
N ILE A 34 -6.77 -11.78 -2.08
CA ILE A 34 -6.24 -10.83 -3.05
C ILE A 34 -7.18 -9.63 -3.16
N LYS A 35 -6.60 -8.44 -3.22
CA LYS A 35 -7.33 -7.25 -3.67
C LYS A 35 -7.98 -7.51 -5.02
N ASP A 36 -9.17 -6.95 -5.28
CA ASP A 36 -9.90 -7.15 -6.54
C ASP A 36 -9.31 -6.39 -7.76
N VAL A 37 -8.00 -6.54 -7.94
CA VAL A 37 -7.18 -6.03 -9.04
C VAL A 37 -6.22 -7.08 -9.58
N PHE A 38 -6.15 -8.24 -8.94
CA PHE A 38 -5.33 -9.37 -9.38
C PHE A 38 -6.15 -10.32 -10.25
N ASP A 39 -5.63 -10.61 -11.42
CA ASP A 39 -6.19 -11.57 -12.35
C ASP A 39 -6.02 -12.99 -11.81
N VAL A 40 -7.10 -13.76 -11.99
CA VAL A 40 -7.10 -15.20 -11.77
C VAL A 40 -7.76 -15.82 -12.99
N GLU A 41 -7.11 -16.83 -13.56
CA GLU A 41 -7.55 -17.51 -14.77
C GLU A 41 -9.03 -17.91 -14.69
N GLY A 42 -9.78 -17.61 -15.74
CA GLY A 42 -11.22 -17.91 -15.83
C GLY A 42 -12.13 -17.01 -14.98
N HIS A 43 -11.57 -16.04 -14.25
CA HIS A 43 -12.34 -15.10 -13.43
C HIS A 43 -12.19 -13.67 -13.96
N ARG A 44 -13.24 -12.85 -13.81
CA ARG A 44 -13.19 -11.41 -14.11
C ARG A 44 -12.60 -10.66 -12.92
N THR A 45 -11.86 -9.59 -13.20
CA THR A 45 -11.28 -8.69 -12.19
C THR A 45 -12.06 -7.38 -12.16
N GLY A 46 -12.61 -7.02 -11.00
CA GLY A 46 -13.59 -5.95 -10.91
C GLY A 46 -13.03 -4.54 -10.76
N GLY A 47 -11.81 -4.38 -10.25
CA GLY A 47 -11.21 -3.06 -10.05
C GLY A 47 -12.01 -2.16 -9.11
N GLY A 48 -12.89 -2.72 -8.27
CA GLY A 48 -13.80 -1.92 -7.45
C GLY A 48 -14.84 -1.11 -8.24
N ASN A 49 -15.09 -1.39 -9.52
CA ASN A 49 -16.15 -0.76 -10.32
C ASN A 49 -16.98 -1.83 -11.07
N PRO A 50 -18.32 -1.85 -10.94
CA PRO A 50 -19.17 -2.83 -11.61
C PRO A 50 -19.19 -2.67 -13.14
N ASP A 51 -19.12 -1.44 -13.65
CA ASP A 51 -19.08 -1.19 -15.10
C ASP A 51 -17.73 -1.65 -15.71
N TRP A 52 -16.63 -1.56 -14.95
CA TRP A 52 -15.34 -2.14 -15.33
C TRP A 52 -15.45 -3.67 -15.36
N LEU A 53 -15.98 -4.26 -14.29
CA LEU A 53 -16.21 -5.69 -14.24
C LEU A 53 -17.01 -6.12 -15.47
N ASP A 54 -18.13 -5.47 -15.75
CA ASP A 54 -19.08 -5.80 -16.82
C ASP A 54 -18.54 -5.60 -18.24
N SER A 55 -17.58 -4.71 -18.45
CA SER A 55 -16.96 -4.50 -19.76
C SER A 55 -15.79 -5.45 -20.06
N HIS A 56 -15.27 -6.19 -19.08
CA HIS A 56 -14.06 -7.01 -19.25
C HIS A 56 -14.37 -8.52 -19.29
N ALA A 57 -13.66 -9.24 -20.15
CA ALA A 57 -13.71 -10.70 -20.20
C ALA A 57 -12.99 -11.32 -18.98
N PRO A 58 -13.26 -12.60 -18.65
CA PRO A 58 -12.44 -13.33 -17.69
C PRO A 58 -10.96 -13.33 -18.09
N ALA A 59 -10.06 -13.29 -17.11
CA ALA A 59 -8.63 -13.29 -17.34
C ALA A 59 -8.16 -14.61 -17.97
N GLY A 60 -7.25 -14.51 -18.94
CA GLY A 60 -6.65 -15.67 -19.61
C GLY A 60 -5.52 -16.34 -18.81
N ALA A 61 -5.04 -15.71 -17.73
CA ALA A 61 -4.00 -16.25 -16.88
C ALA A 61 -4.16 -15.72 -15.45
N THR A 62 -3.58 -16.44 -14.49
CA THR A 62 -3.47 -15.99 -13.10
C THR A 62 -2.20 -15.16 -12.92
N ALA A 63 -2.30 -14.01 -12.24
CA ALA A 63 -1.16 -13.14 -11.97
C ALA A 63 0.01 -13.90 -11.31
N SER A 64 1.26 -13.65 -11.74
CA SER A 64 2.42 -14.41 -11.26
C SER A 64 2.60 -14.33 -9.74
N ALA A 65 2.30 -13.19 -9.11
CA ALA A 65 2.35 -13.05 -7.65
C ALA A 65 1.39 -14.01 -6.95
N VAL A 66 0.18 -14.21 -7.51
CA VAL A 66 -0.81 -15.16 -6.98
C VAL A 66 -0.35 -16.60 -7.21
N GLN A 67 0.18 -16.91 -8.40
CA GLN A 67 0.72 -18.24 -8.70
C GLN A 67 1.87 -18.64 -7.77
N ARG A 68 2.79 -17.72 -7.43
CA ARG A 68 3.89 -17.98 -6.48
C ARG A 68 3.36 -18.42 -5.12
N LEU A 69 2.32 -17.75 -4.61
CA LEU A 69 1.73 -18.07 -3.30
C LEU A 69 0.98 -19.41 -3.31
N LEU A 70 0.20 -19.67 -4.37
CA LEU A 70 -0.45 -20.96 -4.57
C LEU A 70 0.59 -22.10 -4.65
N GLY A 71 1.65 -21.89 -5.43
CA GLY A 71 2.77 -22.82 -5.57
C GLY A 71 3.50 -23.10 -4.25
N ALA A 72 3.59 -22.11 -3.37
CA ALA A 72 4.16 -22.21 -2.02
C ALA A 72 3.22 -22.84 -0.97
N GLY A 73 2.01 -23.25 -1.37
CA GLY A 73 1.05 -23.99 -0.54
C GLY A 73 -0.03 -23.14 0.14
N ALA A 74 -0.05 -21.83 -0.07
CA ALA A 74 -1.10 -20.98 0.49
C ALA A 74 -2.41 -21.16 -0.30
N THR A 75 -3.55 -21.19 0.39
CA THR A 75 -4.87 -21.30 -0.23
C THR A 75 -5.49 -19.91 -0.41
N LEU A 76 -5.86 -19.58 -1.65
CA LEU A 76 -6.61 -18.36 -1.96
C LEU A 76 -8.08 -18.58 -1.57
N VAL A 77 -8.63 -17.71 -0.70
CA VAL A 77 -10.00 -17.88 -0.17
C VAL A 77 -10.95 -16.74 -0.51
N GLY A 78 -10.50 -15.70 -1.22
CA GLY A 78 -11.40 -14.64 -1.63
C GLY A 78 -10.74 -13.44 -2.30
N ARG A 79 -11.61 -12.63 -2.92
CA ARG A 79 -11.31 -11.28 -3.43
C ARG A 79 -11.79 -10.24 -2.44
N THR A 80 -10.97 -9.24 -2.17
CA THR A 80 -11.27 -8.19 -1.20
C THR A 80 -11.65 -6.88 -1.87
N VAL A 81 -12.49 -6.12 -1.17
CA VAL A 81 -12.89 -4.76 -1.56
C VAL A 81 -11.65 -3.88 -1.79
N THR A 82 -11.72 -3.07 -2.84
CA THR A 82 -10.72 -2.07 -3.20
C THR A 82 -11.41 -0.74 -3.45
N ASP A 83 -10.69 0.37 -3.27
CA ASP A 83 -11.14 1.63 -3.85
C ASP A 83 -11.20 1.49 -5.38
N GLU A 84 -12.12 2.24 -5.96
CA GLU A 84 -12.44 2.22 -7.38
C GLU A 84 -11.22 2.56 -8.26
N LEU A 85 -10.89 1.64 -9.15
CA LEU A 85 -9.70 1.64 -10.02
C LEU A 85 -8.41 1.97 -9.27
N THR A 86 -8.39 1.68 -7.97
CA THR A 86 -7.32 1.97 -7.01
C THR A 86 -6.96 3.45 -6.83
N PHE A 87 -7.72 4.39 -7.40
CA PHE A 87 -7.36 5.82 -7.44
C PHE A 87 -7.82 6.60 -6.19
N SER A 88 -7.58 6.03 -5.00
CA SER A 88 -7.89 6.65 -3.71
C SER A 88 -7.02 6.08 -2.58
N LEU A 89 -7.17 6.66 -1.39
CA LEU A 89 -6.50 6.27 -0.15
C LEU A 89 -7.47 6.08 1.03
N ASN A 90 -8.78 6.20 0.79
CA ASN A 90 -9.75 6.28 1.87
C ASN A 90 -10.20 4.90 2.34
N GLY A 91 -10.34 3.95 1.42
CA GLY A 91 -10.91 2.63 1.73
C GLY A 91 -12.43 2.56 1.64
N GLU A 92 -13.07 3.59 1.08
CA GLU A 92 -14.51 3.67 0.86
C GLU A 92 -14.80 3.48 -0.62
N ASN A 93 -15.69 2.54 -0.94
CA ASN A 93 -16.12 2.28 -2.31
C ASN A 93 -17.62 2.56 -2.47
N HIS A 94 -17.97 3.40 -3.45
CA HIS A 94 -19.36 3.78 -3.71
C HIS A 94 -20.29 2.59 -4.01
N HIS A 95 -19.76 1.55 -4.65
CA HIS A 95 -20.53 0.39 -5.11
C HIS A 95 -20.54 -0.75 -4.09
N TYR A 96 -19.43 -0.94 -3.38
CA TYR A 96 -19.21 -2.10 -2.50
C TYR A 96 -19.17 -1.75 -1.01
N GLY A 97 -19.28 -0.47 -0.66
CA GLY A 97 -19.23 0.02 0.71
C GLY A 97 -17.80 0.12 1.27
N THR A 98 -17.70 0.16 2.59
CA THR A 98 -16.45 0.36 3.34
C THR A 98 -16.24 -0.82 4.28
N PRO A 99 -15.14 -1.59 4.14
CA PRO A 99 -14.80 -2.63 5.09
C PRO A 99 -14.61 -2.06 6.50
N VAL A 100 -15.08 -2.78 7.51
CA VAL A 100 -14.93 -2.40 8.92
C VAL A 100 -13.44 -2.46 9.30
N ASN A 101 -12.93 -1.42 9.95
CA ASN A 101 -11.64 -1.46 10.62
C ASN A 101 -11.81 -2.04 12.03
N PRO A 102 -11.40 -3.29 12.31
CA PRO A 102 -11.63 -3.93 13.60
C PRO A 102 -10.79 -3.32 14.73
N ASN A 103 -9.65 -2.71 14.39
CA ASN A 103 -8.71 -2.11 15.36
C ASN A 103 -8.96 -0.61 15.58
N ALA A 104 -9.89 -0.02 14.83
CA ALA A 104 -10.35 1.35 15.02
C ALA A 104 -11.85 1.48 14.65
N PRO A 105 -12.77 0.95 15.49
CA PRO A 105 -14.20 0.92 15.16
C PRO A 105 -14.79 2.29 14.81
N GLY A 106 -15.56 2.35 13.73
CA GLY A 106 -16.16 3.59 13.21
C GLY A 106 -15.20 4.49 12.41
N ARG A 107 -13.95 4.06 12.20
CA ARG A 107 -12.95 4.72 11.35
C ARG A 107 -12.69 3.90 10.09
N ILE A 108 -12.22 4.57 9.04
CA ILE A 108 -11.91 3.95 7.76
C ILE A 108 -10.72 2.97 7.90
N PRO A 109 -10.68 1.87 7.12
CA PRO A 109 -9.52 0.99 7.07
C PRO A 109 -8.35 1.64 6.31
N GLY A 110 -8.56 2.75 5.59
CA GLY A 110 -7.63 3.26 4.58
C GLY A 110 -7.72 2.46 3.28
N GLY A 111 -7.11 2.97 2.22
CA GLY A 111 -7.22 2.41 0.88
C GLY A 111 -5.97 2.60 0.03
N SER A 112 -5.94 2.08 -1.19
CA SER A 112 -7.06 1.40 -1.86
C SER A 112 -7.18 -0.10 -1.54
N SER A 113 -6.25 -0.70 -0.79
CA SER A 113 -6.32 -2.13 -0.42
C SER A 113 -7.12 -2.37 0.87
N SER A 114 -8.29 -1.74 0.99
CA SER A 114 -9.09 -1.67 2.22
C SER A 114 -9.56 -3.03 2.74
N GLY A 115 -10.15 -3.85 1.86
CA GLY A 115 -10.62 -5.17 2.25
C GLY A 115 -9.47 -6.11 2.60
N SER A 116 -8.32 -5.98 1.93
CA SER A 116 -7.11 -6.78 2.25
C SER A 116 -6.64 -6.51 3.68
N ALA A 117 -6.54 -5.23 4.06
CA ALA A 117 -6.12 -4.84 5.40
C ALA A 117 -7.17 -5.21 6.46
N SER A 118 -8.45 -4.97 6.20
CA SER A 118 -9.55 -5.34 7.11
C SER A 118 -9.60 -6.86 7.35
N ALA A 119 -9.50 -7.68 6.30
CA ALA A 119 -9.51 -9.13 6.41
C ALA A 119 -8.33 -9.67 7.23
N VAL A 120 -7.12 -9.12 7.02
CA VAL A 120 -5.93 -9.50 7.80
C VAL A 120 -6.06 -9.03 9.24
N ALA A 121 -6.43 -7.77 9.49
CA ALA A 121 -6.59 -7.24 10.84
C ALA A 121 -7.64 -8.00 11.65
N GLY A 122 -8.72 -8.42 11.00
CA GLY A 122 -9.83 -9.16 11.61
C GLY A 122 -9.65 -10.67 11.71
N GLY A 123 -8.52 -11.23 11.27
CA GLY A 123 -8.29 -12.67 11.36
C GLY A 123 -9.12 -13.51 10.38
N LEU A 124 -9.65 -12.91 9.31
CA LEU A 124 -10.38 -13.65 8.29
C LEU A 124 -9.43 -14.43 7.35
N VAL A 125 -8.20 -13.96 7.20
CA VAL A 125 -7.09 -14.64 6.52
C VAL A 125 -5.78 -14.46 7.30
N ASP A 126 -4.78 -15.28 6.97
CA ASP A 126 -3.45 -15.17 7.58
C ASP A 126 -2.69 -13.95 7.02
N PHE A 127 -2.75 -13.77 5.70
CA PHE A 127 -2.14 -12.64 5.00
C PHE A 127 -2.97 -12.24 3.77
N ALA A 128 -2.67 -11.10 3.15
CA ALA A 128 -3.35 -10.69 1.93
C ALA A 128 -2.44 -9.90 1.00
N LEU A 129 -2.70 -10.00 -0.31
CA LEU A 129 -2.09 -9.14 -1.32
C LEU A 129 -2.87 -7.84 -1.49
N GLY A 130 -2.12 -6.77 -1.75
CA GLY A 130 -2.62 -5.47 -2.17
C GLY A 130 -1.70 -4.85 -3.21
N THR A 131 -2.01 -3.62 -3.60
CA THR A 131 -1.15 -2.82 -4.49
C THR A 131 -0.89 -1.47 -3.85
N ASP A 132 0.31 -0.93 -4.03
CA ASP A 132 0.76 0.34 -3.48
C ASP A 132 1.30 1.22 -4.61
N THR A 133 0.51 2.22 -5.01
CA THR A 133 0.93 3.25 -5.98
C THR A 133 1.35 4.52 -5.24
N GLY A 134 0.45 5.02 -4.38
CA GLY A 134 0.68 6.21 -3.54
C GLY A 134 0.64 5.93 -2.03
N GLY A 135 0.77 4.67 -1.62
CA GLY A 135 0.64 4.26 -0.21
C GLY A 135 -0.46 3.25 0.08
N SER A 136 -1.06 2.66 -0.96
CA SER A 136 -2.25 1.82 -0.84
C SER A 136 -2.06 0.45 -0.18
N VAL A 137 -0.84 0.11 0.25
CA VAL A 137 -0.58 -0.96 1.23
C VAL A 137 -0.20 -0.37 2.57
N ARG A 138 0.71 0.61 2.58
CA ARG A 138 1.28 1.17 3.82
C ARG A 138 0.25 1.93 4.67
N LEU A 139 -0.57 2.77 4.06
CA LEU A 139 -1.61 3.53 4.78
C LEU A 139 -2.66 2.62 5.42
N PRO A 140 -3.29 1.66 4.70
CA PRO A 140 -4.23 0.78 5.35
C PRO A 140 -3.59 -0.16 6.38
N ALA A 141 -2.32 -0.51 6.24
CA ALA A 141 -1.57 -1.24 7.27
C ALA A 141 -1.47 -0.42 8.57
N SER A 142 -1.07 0.85 8.45
CA SER A 142 -1.05 1.82 9.56
C SER A 142 -2.42 1.97 10.22
N ASN A 143 -3.45 2.24 9.43
CA ASN A 143 -4.81 2.47 9.92
C ASN A 143 -5.42 1.23 10.60
N CYS A 144 -5.10 0.04 10.11
CA CYS A 144 -5.61 -1.21 10.67
C CYS A 144 -4.67 -1.83 11.72
N GLY A 145 -3.54 -1.20 12.06
CA GLY A 145 -2.63 -1.71 13.09
C GLY A 145 -2.01 -3.07 12.75
N ILE A 146 -1.67 -3.28 11.48
CA ILE A 146 -1.01 -4.48 10.98
C ILE A 146 0.26 -4.12 10.22
N PHE A 147 1.09 -5.11 9.90
CA PHE A 147 2.26 -4.87 9.06
C PHE A 147 1.85 -4.81 7.59
N GLY A 148 2.51 -3.93 6.84
CA GLY A 148 2.36 -3.86 5.39
C GLY A 148 3.63 -3.39 4.72
N ILE A 149 4.00 -4.00 3.60
CA ILE A 149 5.22 -3.66 2.85
C ILE A 149 4.91 -3.32 1.40
N ARG A 150 5.47 -2.20 0.96
CA ARG A 150 5.73 -1.91 -0.45
C ARG A 150 7.17 -2.33 -0.73
N PRO A 151 7.43 -3.40 -1.49
CA PRO A 151 8.79 -3.76 -1.87
C PRO A 151 9.39 -2.74 -2.85
N THR A 152 10.67 -2.88 -3.15
CA THR A 152 11.35 -2.24 -4.26
C THR A 152 10.51 -2.43 -5.53
N HIS A 153 10.28 -1.34 -6.26
CA HIS A 153 9.45 -1.35 -7.47
C HIS A 153 10.01 -2.36 -8.48
N GLY A 154 9.13 -3.20 -9.03
CA GLY A 154 9.48 -4.25 -10.00
C GLY A 154 10.05 -5.55 -9.43
N ARG A 155 10.30 -5.66 -8.11
CA ARG A 155 10.79 -6.93 -7.52
C ARG A 155 9.76 -8.04 -7.49
N VAL A 156 8.51 -7.70 -7.20
CA VAL A 156 7.38 -8.61 -7.35
C VAL A 156 6.75 -8.31 -8.71
N PRO A 157 6.54 -9.31 -9.59
CA PRO A 157 5.90 -9.09 -10.87
C PRO A 157 4.50 -8.48 -10.72
N ASN A 158 4.20 -7.49 -11.56
CA ASN A 158 2.89 -6.82 -11.63
C ASN A 158 2.02 -7.33 -12.81
N ASP A 159 2.41 -8.43 -13.48
CA ASP A 159 1.59 -9.03 -14.54
C ASP A 159 0.23 -9.48 -14.00
N GLY A 160 -0.82 -9.27 -14.78
CA GLY A 160 -2.19 -9.57 -14.34
C GLY A 160 -2.67 -8.71 -13.18
N VAL A 161 -2.10 -7.51 -12.99
CA VAL A 161 -2.59 -6.54 -12.00
C VAL A 161 -3.18 -5.34 -12.73
N LEU A 162 -4.40 -4.92 -12.38
CA LEU A 162 -5.05 -3.72 -12.92
C LEU A 162 -4.14 -2.51 -12.65
N PRO A 163 -3.68 -1.80 -13.70
CA PRO A 163 -2.74 -0.69 -13.55
C PRO A 163 -3.44 0.58 -13.06
N LEU A 164 -2.74 1.40 -12.30
CA LEU A 164 -3.10 2.79 -12.03
C LEU A 164 -2.02 3.72 -12.57
N ALA A 165 -0.80 3.57 -12.08
CA ALA A 165 0.36 4.30 -12.59
C ALA A 165 1.55 3.33 -12.62
N PRO A 166 1.77 2.61 -13.74
CA PRO A 166 2.75 1.53 -13.81
C PRO A 166 4.15 1.89 -13.33
N SER A 167 4.56 3.16 -13.44
CA SER A 167 5.87 3.61 -12.95
C SER A 167 5.97 3.72 -11.43
N PHE A 168 4.88 3.51 -10.71
CA PHE A 168 4.78 3.49 -9.25
C PHE A 168 4.13 2.22 -8.70
N ASP A 169 3.22 1.60 -9.44
CA ASP A 169 2.43 0.44 -9.03
C ASP A 169 3.34 -0.68 -8.52
N THR A 170 3.06 -1.17 -7.32
CA THR A 170 3.87 -2.22 -6.68
C THR A 170 2.95 -3.18 -5.95
N VAL A 171 3.05 -4.48 -6.25
CA VAL A 171 2.43 -5.53 -5.42
C VAL A 171 3.06 -5.51 -4.04
N GLY A 172 2.22 -5.35 -3.01
CA GLY A 172 2.61 -5.42 -1.61
C GLY A 172 1.71 -6.39 -0.86
N TRP A 173 2.04 -6.65 0.40
CA TRP A 173 1.28 -7.61 1.22
C TRP A 173 1.20 -7.18 2.68
N PHE A 174 0.26 -7.81 3.38
CA PHE A 174 -0.09 -7.54 4.77
C PHE A 174 0.00 -8.80 5.62
N ALA A 175 0.37 -8.66 6.88
CA ALA A 175 0.25 -9.71 7.89
C ALA A 175 0.06 -9.10 9.29
N ARG A 176 -0.52 -9.86 10.23
CA ARG A 176 -0.64 -9.42 11.64
C ARG A 176 0.68 -9.55 12.42
N ASP A 177 1.55 -10.45 11.99
CA ASP A 177 2.86 -10.66 12.59
C ASP A 177 3.98 -10.55 11.54
N VAL A 178 5.12 -10.05 11.99
CA VAL A 178 6.27 -9.80 11.12
C VAL A 178 6.90 -11.09 10.60
N LYS A 179 6.83 -12.20 11.35
CA LYS A 179 7.42 -13.48 10.91
C LYS A 179 6.68 -14.01 9.69
N LEU A 180 5.35 -13.92 9.69
CA LEU A 180 4.53 -14.26 8.53
C LEU A 180 4.77 -13.27 7.38
N LEU A 181 4.87 -11.97 7.67
CA LEU A 181 5.20 -10.97 6.65
C LEU A 181 6.51 -11.31 5.93
N SER A 182 7.57 -11.63 6.68
CA SER A 182 8.87 -12.02 6.15
C SER A 182 8.83 -13.37 5.43
N ARG A 183 8.05 -14.34 5.93
CA ARG A 183 7.87 -15.64 5.28
C ARG A 183 7.18 -15.49 3.91
N VAL A 184 6.15 -14.65 3.80
CA VAL A 184 5.54 -14.29 2.51
C VAL A 184 6.56 -13.58 1.61
N GLY A 185 7.37 -12.67 2.19
CA GLY A 185 8.47 -12.02 1.48
C GLY A 185 9.44 -13.01 0.84
N SER A 186 9.87 -14.04 1.57
CA SER A 186 10.79 -15.07 1.05
C SER A 186 10.26 -15.81 -0.20
N VAL A 187 8.93 -15.92 -0.35
CA VAL A 187 8.28 -16.52 -1.52
C VAL A 187 8.14 -15.52 -2.67
N LEU A 188 7.79 -14.27 -2.38
CA LEU A 188 7.50 -13.27 -3.40
C LEU A 188 8.75 -12.61 -3.97
N LEU A 189 9.78 -12.44 -3.15
CA LEU A 189 10.99 -11.67 -3.48
C LEU A 189 12.11 -12.51 -4.11
N ASP A 190 12.01 -13.84 -4.05
CA ASP A 190 12.90 -14.82 -4.70
C ASP A 190 14.40 -14.51 -4.55
N SER A 191 14.85 -14.19 -3.33
CA SER A 191 16.27 -13.92 -3.07
C SER A 191 16.97 -15.11 -2.43
N SER A 192 18.15 -15.41 -2.98
CA SER A 192 19.12 -16.37 -2.45
C SER A 192 20.28 -15.71 -1.70
N VAL A 193 20.33 -14.36 -1.67
CA VAL A 193 21.43 -13.60 -1.07
C VAL A 193 20.99 -13.07 0.29
N PRO A 194 21.72 -13.37 1.39
CA PRO A 194 21.44 -12.80 2.69
C PRO A 194 21.49 -11.26 2.64
N PRO A 195 20.48 -10.57 3.19
CA PRO A 195 20.47 -9.12 3.15
C PRO A 195 21.62 -8.51 3.95
N ALA A 196 22.23 -7.44 3.41
CA ALA A 196 23.11 -6.59 4.20
C ALA A 196 22.27 -5.85 5.26
N ARG A 197 22.53 -6.14 6.54
CA ARG A 197 21.79 -5.50 7.64
C ARG A 197 22.06 -3.98 7.66
N PRO A 198 21.02 -3.14 7.81
CA PRO A 198 21.21 -1.72 8.03
C PRO A 198 22.05 -1.48 9.29
N ARG A 199 22.81 -0.39 9.29
CA ARG A 199 23.69 0.03 10.40
C ARG A 199 23.42 1.46 10.86
N ARG A 200 22.71 2.25 10.07
CA ARG A 200 22.39 3.64 10.36
C ARG A 200 20.89 3.86 10.30
N LEU A 201 20.40 4.67 11.24
CA LEU A 201 19.02 5.11 11.31
C LEU A 201 18.96 6.63 11.12
N LEU A 202 18.14 7.08 10.18
CA LEU A 202 17.79 8.48 10.01
C LEU A 202 16.34 8.71 10.36
N VAL A 203 16.03 9.84 10.99
CA VAL A 203 14.65 10.30 11.22
C VAL A 203 14.42 11.57 10.40
N ALA A 204 13.43 11.55 9.51
CA ALA A 204 13.04 12.69 8.68
C ALA A 204 12.25 13.73 9.51
N ALA A 205 12.94 14.68 10.14
CA ALA A 205 12.34 15.60 11.11
C ALA A 205 11.22 16.47 10.51
N ASP A 206 11.37 16.90 9.27
CA ASP A 206 10.37 17.65 8.50
C ASP A 206 9.18 16.79 8.07
N ALA A 207 9.38 15.50 7.79
CA ALA A 207 8.26 14.57 7.60
C ALA A 207 7.45 14.40 8.90
N PHE A 208 8.09 14.40 10.07
CA PHE A 208 7.38 14.38 11.37
C PHE A 208 6.60 15.67 11.65
N ALA A 209 6.98 16.80 11.05
CA ALA A 209 6.19 18.02 11.12
C ALA A 209 4.82 17.87 10.42
N LEU A 210 4.73 16.97 9.42
CA LEU A 210 3.47 16.59 8.76
C LEU A 210 2.60 15.66 9.61
N ALA A 211 3.03 15.18 10.77
CA ALA A 211 2.17 14.46 11.72
C ALA A 211 1.44 15.43 12.66
N GLU A 212 0.20 15.10 13.03
CA GLU A 212 -0.58 15.85 14.01
C GLU A 212 0.14 15.87 15.35
N GLU A 213 0.09 17.02 16.02
CA GLU A 213 0.82 17.22 17.27
C GLU A 213 0.46 16.17 18.33
N SER A 214 -0.82 15.76 18.37
CA SER A 214 -1.34 14.74 19.27
C SER A 214 -0.84 13.33 18.99
N ALA A 215 -0.44 13.03 17.74
CA ALA A 215 0.09 11.74 17.32
C ALA A 215 1.60 11.61 17.56
N ARG A 216 2.34 12.73 17.64
CA ARG A 216 3.81 12.74 17.77
C ARG A 216 4.35 11.98 18.98
N PRO A 217 3.75 12.05 20.20
CA PRO A 217 4.27 11.30 21.34
C PRO A 217 4.30 9.78 21.11
N GLY A 218 3.27 9.23 20.46
CA GLY A 218 3.21 7.80 20.13
C GLY A 218 4.26 7.41 19.10
N LEU A 219 4.46 8.25 18.08
CA LEU A 219 5.49 8.03 17.06
C LEU A 219 6.91 8.13 17.62
N GLU A 220 7.18 9.08 18.52
CA GLU A 220 8.49 9.22 19.18
C GLU A 220 8.77 8.06 20.14
N ALA A 221 7.74 7.49 20.77
CA ALA A 221 7.89 6.24 21.52
C ALA A 221 8.25 5.06 20.61
N ALA A 222 7.69 4.99 19.41
CA ALA A 222 8.04 3.99 18.42
C ALA A 222 9.47 4.16 17.88
N ILE A 223 9.94 5.41 17.64
CA ILE A 223 11.34 5.68 17.26
C ILE A 223 12.29 5.11 18.31
N ARG A 224 12.06 5.36 19.59
CA ARG A 224 12.92 4.85 20.67
C ARG A 224 13.04 3.32 20.69
N ARG A 225 12.00 2.60 20.25
CA ARG A 225 12.05 1.14 20.09
C ARG A 225 12.98 0.74 18.95
N ILE A 226 12.88 1.42 17.81
CA ILE A 226 13.78 1.17 16.67
C ILE A 226 15.24 1.52 17.04
N GLU A 227 15.47 2.63 17.74
CA GLU A 227 16.80 3.01 18.22
C GLU A 227 17.42 1.95 19.14
N ALA A 228 16.60 1.33 20.00
CA ALA A 228 17.04 0.25 20.88
C ALA A 228 17.39 -1.04 20.13
N SER A 229 16.75 -1.31 18.98
CA SER A 229 16.99 -2.50 18.15
C SER A 229 18.12 -2.33 17.13
N LEU A 230 18.40 -1.09 16.70
CA LEU A 230 19.36 -0.79 15.65
C LEU A 230 20.53 0.06 16.15
N CYS A 231 20.32 1.38 16.22
CA CYS A 231 21.28 2.37 16.72
C CYS A 231 20.56 3.71 16.96
N PRO A 232 21.15 4.62 17.74
CA PRO A 232 20.62 5.99 17.87
C PRO A 232 20.44 6.66 16.50
N ALA A 233 19.34 7.40 16.33
CA ALA A 233 19.02 8.03 15.06
C ALA A 233 19.67 9.40 14.88
N ASP A 234 20.19 9.68 13.68
CA ASP A 234 20.46 11.05 13.26
C ASP A 234 19.17 11.68 12.71
N ARG A 235 18.89 12.94 13.06
CA ARG A 235 17.74 13.68 12.50
C ARG A 235 18.16 14.46 11.26
N VAL A 236 17.39 14.34 10.18
CA VAL A 236 17.67 14.98 8.89
C VAL A 236 16.45 15.75 8.39
N SER A 237 16.69 16.78 7.58
CA SER A 237 15.64 17.35 6.72
C SER A 237 15.61 16.57 5.42
N LEU A 238 14.48 15.93 5.14
CA LEU A 238 14.27 15.15 3.94
C LEU A 238 13.95 16.03 2.73
N PHE A 239 13.13 17.07 2.89
CA PHE A 239 12.61 17.86 1.79
C PHE A 239 13.52 19.08 1.52
N PRO A 240 13.97 19.30 0.26
CA PRO A 240 14.70 20.51 -0.11
C PRO A 240 13.82 21.76 -0.03
N GLY A 241 13.74 22.35 1.16
CA GLY A 241 12.92 23.54 1.44
C GLY A 241 11.45 23.19 1.69
N ASP A 242 10.76 22.62 0.69
CA ASP A 242 9.34 22.25 0.76
C ASP A 242 9.10 20.84 0.20
N ALA A 243 8.09 20.15 0.74
CA ALA A 243 7.62 18.85 0.28
C ALA A 243 6.69 18.93 -0.93
N ASP A 244 6.08 20.10 -1.19
CA ASP A 244 5.12 20.32 -2.27
C ASP A 244 5.65 19.90 -3.66
N PRO A 245 6.89 20.23 -4.07
CA PRO A 245 7.41 19.78 -5.36
C PRO A 245 7.40 18.25 -5.52
N TRP A 246 7.72 17.50 -4.45
CA TRP A 246 7.71 16.04 -4.47
C TRP A 246 6.28 15.49 -4.58
N LEU A 247 5.36 16.05 -3.80
CA LEU A 247 3.94 15.68 -3.87
C LEU A 247 3.36 15.95 -5.26
N TRP A 248 3.58 17.14 -5.82
CA TRP A 248 3.03 17.52 -7.12
C TRP A 248 3.67 16.74 -8.26
N SER A 249 4.98 16.48 -8.22
CA SER A 249 5.64 15.58 -9.15
C SER A 249 5.00 14.19 -9.14
N PHE A 250 4.80 13.60 -7.95
CA PHE A 250 4.12 12.31 -7.81
C PHE A 250 2.70 12.35 -8.39
N ARG A 251 1.89 13.34 -7.98
CA ARG A 251 0.48 13.46 -8.39
C ARG A 251 0.37 13.62 -9.90
N THR A 252 1.14 14.50 -10.51
CA THR A 252 1.11 14.75 -11.96
C THR A 252 1.46 13.48 -12.74
N LEU A 253 2.53 12.79 -12.36
CA LEU A 253 2.92 11.54 -13.03
C LEU A 253 1.87 10.45 -12.85
N GLN A 254 1.35 10.28 -11.62
CA GLN A 254 0.28 9.32 -11.33
C GLN A 254 -0.99 9.63 -12.15
N GLY A 255 -1.42 10.89 -12.19
CA GLY A 255 -2.64 11.30 -12.89
C GLY A 255 -2.53 11.06 -14.40
N ILE A 256 -1.39 11.41 -15.00
CA ILE A 256 -1.15 11.19 -16.43
C ILE A 256 -1.16 9.69 -16.76
N GLU A 257 -0.48 8.87 -15.97
CA GLU A 257 -0.47 7.42 -16.20
C GLU A 257 -1.84 6.77 -15.93
N ALA A 258 -2.59 7.25 -14.94
CA ALA A 258 -3.97 6.81 -14.68
C ALA A 258 -4.88 7.12 -15.87
N TRP A 259 -4.75 8.30 -16.47
CA TRP A 259 -5.51 8.64 -17.67
C TRP A 259 -5.06 7.84 -18.90
N GLN A 260 -3.77 7.53 -19.02
CA GLN A 260 -3.28 6.63 -20.07
C GLN A 260 -3.83 5.21 -19.92
N ALA A 261 -3.92 4.71 -18.69
CA ALA A 261 -4.44 3.37 -18.39
C ALA A 261 -5.96 3.27 -18.63
N HIS A 262 -6.73 4.28 -18.21
CA HIS A 262 -8.20 4.17 -18.12
C HIS A 262 -8.96 5.09 -19.07
N GLY A 263 -8.35 6.16 -19.59
CA GLY A 263 -9.04 7.22 -20.32
C GLY A 263 -9.74 6.75 -21.60
N ALA A 264 -9.20 5.74 -22.30
CA ALA A 264 -9.86 5.14 -23.46
C ALA A 264 -11.16 4.42 -23.05
N TRP A 265 -11.10 3.61 -21.99
CA TRP A 265 -12.26 2.90 -21.43
C TRP A 265 -13.31 3.88 -20.89
N ILE A 266 -12.89 4.92 -20.16
CA ILE A 266 -13.79 5.96 -19.63
C ILE A 266 -14.56 6.66 -20.77
N ARG A 267 -13.88 7.03 -21.86
CA ARG A 267 -14.52 7.67 -23.02
C ARG A 267 -15.52 6.74 -23.72
N GLN A 268 -15.18 5.46 -23.83
CA GLN A 268 -16.00 4.47 -24.52
C GLN A 268 -17.24 4.08 -23.71
N TYR A 269 -17.06 3.74 -22.43
CA TYR A 269 -18.10 3.11 -21.61
C TYR A 269 -18.85 4.10 -20.71
N ARG A 270 -18.29 5.29 -20.46
CA ARG A 270 -18.89 6.33 -19.58
C ARG A 270 -19.35 5.74 -18.25
N PRO A 271 -18.43 5.12 -17.50
CA PRO A 271 -18.77 4.39 -16.29
C PRO A 271 -19.37 5.31 -15.22
N ARG A 272 -20.18 4.71 -14.36
CA ARG A 272 -20.66 5.35 -13.13
C ARG A 272 -19.54 5.27 -12.11
N PHE A 273 -19.06 6.43 -11.68
CA PHE A 273 -18.05 6.56 -10.64
C PHE A 273 -18.64 7.03 -9.31
N GLY A 274 -17.96 6.68 -8.22
CA GLY A 274 -18.08 7.46 -6.99
C GLY A 274 -17.63 8.91 -7.24
N ARG A 275 -18.28 9.88 -6.60
CA ARG A 275 -18.05 11.32 -6.84
C ARG A 275 -16.55 11.69 -6.86
N ASP A 276 -15.83 11.37 -5.79
CA ASP A 276 -14.41 11.74 -5.66
C ASP A 276 -13.51 11.07 -6.71
N ILE A 277 -13.93 9.91 -7.24
CA ILE A 277 -13.17 9.17 -8.25
C ILE A 277 -13.42 9.77 -9.63
N GLY A 278 -14.67 10.14 -9.91
CA GLY A 278 -15.03 10.94 -11.09
C GLY A 278 -14.24 12.24 -11.14
N GLU A 279 -14.26 13.04 -10.06
CA GLU A 279 -13.51 14.31 -9.96
C GLU A 279 -11.99 14.11 -10.17
N ARG A 280 -11.42 12.99 -9.72
CA ARG A 280 -9.99 12.65 -9.94
C ARG A 280 -9.69 12.29 -11.39
N PHE A 281 -10.55 11.54 -12.07
CA PHE A 281 -10.36 11.23 -13.49
C PHE A 281 -10.64 12.45 -14.39
N GLU A 282 -11.56 13.34 -14.00
CA GLU A 282 -11.76 14.63 -14.66
C GLU A 282 -10.50 15.51 -14.56
N TRP A 283 -9.90 15.60 -13.36
CA TRP A 283 -8.62 16.28 -13.16
C TRP A 283 -7.51 15.63 -14.00
N ALA A 284 -7.39 14.30 -13.96
CA ALA A 284 -6.38 13.57 -14.71
C ALA A 284 -6.51 13.74 -16.24
N ALA A 285 -7.74 13.82 -16.74
CA ALA A 285 -8.03 14.09 -18.16
C ALA A 285 -7.61 15.50 -18.60
N GLY A 286 -7.53 16.44 -17.66
CA GLY A 286 -7.11 17.82 -17.90
C GLY A 286 -5.60 18.06 -17.80
N LEU A 287 -4.81 17.08 -17.37
CA LEU A 287 -3.35 17.21 -17.27
C LEU A 287 -2.70 17.29 -18.65
N SER A 288 -1.73 18.20 -18.79
CA SER A 288 -1.03 18.40 -20.05
C SER A 288 0.19 17.48 -20.15
N PRO A 289 0.48 16.90 -21.33
CA PRO A 289 1.78 16.28 -21.59
C PRO A 289 2.97 17.24 -21.36
N GLU A 290 2.74 18.55 -21.40
CA GLU A 290 3.75 19.58 -21.13
C GLU A 290 4.17 19.62 -19.65
N ASP A 291 3.37 19.07 -18.73
CA ASP A 291 3.72 18.97 -17.30
C ASP A 291 4.71 17.83 -17.03
N LEU A 292 4.88 16.89 -17.98
CA LEU A 292 5.73 15.70 -17.82
C LEU A 292 7.22 15.99 -17.61
N PRO A 293 7.88 16.88 -18.39
CA PRO A 293 9.32 17.08 -18.26
C PRO A 293 9.70 17.57 -16.87
N GLU A 294 8.97 18.54 -16.33
CA GLU A 294 9.25 19.09 -15.00
C GLU A 294 8.95 18.08 -13.89
N ALA A 295 7.81 17.39 -13.96
CA ALA A 295 7.48 16.36 -12.99
C ALA A 295 8.52 15.21 -12.99
N ARG A 296 9.04 14.81 -14.16
CA ARG A 296 10.11 13.82 -14.29
C ARG A 296 11.45 14.32 -13.75
N ARG A 297 11.79 15.59 -13.98
CA ARG A 297 13.01 16.21 -13.44
C ARG A 297 12.99 16.15 -11.91
N ILE A 298 11.91 16.62 -11.29
CA ILE A 298 11.74 16.59 -9.83
C ILE A 298 11.79 15.15 -9.30
N ARG A 299 11.11 14.20 -9.95
CA ARG A 299 11.18 12.78 -9.55
C ARG A 299 12.61 12.26 -9.60
N SER A 300 13.37 12.57 -10.65
CA SER A 300 14.77 12.15 -10.79
C SER A 300 15.66 12.73 -9.70
N GLU A 301 15.47 14.00 -9.35
CA GLU A 301 16.22 14.67 -8.29
C GLU A 301 15.88 14.10 -6.91
N ALA A 302 14.60 13.88 -6.62
CA ALA A 302 14.14 13.24 -5.39
C ALA A 302 14.71 11.81 -5.26
N ALA A 303 14.67 11.03 -6.34
CA ALA A 303 15.22 9.68 -6.36
C ALA A 303 16.73 9.67 -6.12
N GLN A 304 17.49 10.54 -6.79
CA GLN A 304 18.93 10.65 -6.61
C GLN A 304 19.30 11.07 -5.18
N GLN A 305 18.55 12.02 -4.61
CA GLN A 305 18.76 12.45 -3.23
C GLN A 305 18.49 11.30 -2.24
N LEU A 306 17.41 10.56 -2.42
CA LEU A 306 17.05 9.42 -1.56
C LEU A 306 18.09 8.30 -1.67
N ASP A 307 18.51 7.95 -2.89
CA ASP A 307 19.55 6.93 -3.12
C ASP A 307 20.88 7.36 -2.46
N ASN A 308 21.25 8.64 -2.55
CA ASN A 308 22.45 9.17 -1.87
C ASN A 308 22.32 9.18 -0.33
N LEU A 309 21.15 9.54 0.19
CA LEU A 309 20.88 9.60 1.62
C LEU A 309 20.92 8.21 2.26
N LEU A 310 20.38 7.20 1.56
CA LEU A 310 20.28 5.84 2.06
C LEU A 310 21.58 5.05 1.86
N GLY A 311 22.27 5.25 0.73
CA GLY A 311 23.43 4.44 0.37
C GLY A 311 23.07 2.95 0.39
N THR A 312 23.86 2.13 1.08
CA THR A 312 23.62 0.68 1.20
C THR A 312 23.31 0.21 2.63
N GLU A 313 23.51 1.05 3.64
CA GLU A 313 23.46 0.65 5.05
C GLU A 313 22.52 1.52 5.92
N THR A 314 21.82 2.49 5.31
CA THR A 314 20.99 3.44 6.06
C THR A 314 19.52 3.19 5.81
N VAL A 315 18.72 3.20 6.88
CA VAL A 315 17.25 3.21 6.84
C VAL A 315 16.73 4.57 7.28
N LEU A 316 15.73 5.06 6.55
CA LEU A 316 15.03 6.31 6.85
C LEU A 316 13.70 6.01 7.53
N CYS A 317 13.45 6.69 8.65
CA CYS A 317 12.25 6.59 9.46
C CYS A 317 11.36 7.82 9.28
N LEU A 318 10.07 7.61 9.02
CA LEU A 318 9.05 8.65 8.90
C LEU A 318 7.64 8.12 9.26
N PRO A 319 6.69 8.99 9.66
CA PRO A 319 5.33 8.55 9.99
C PRO A 319 4.63 7.91 8.79
N THR A 320 4.00 6.75 8.93
CA THR A 320 3.26 6.17 7.79
C THR A 320 2.03 7.01 7.42
N ALA A 321 1.39 7.62 8.41
CA ALA A 321 0.20 8.45 8.27
C ALA A 321 0.34 9.71 9.14
N PRO A 322 -0.35 10.81 8.78
CA PRO A 322 -0.26 12.06 9.55
C PRO A 322 -0.95 11.97 10.92
N THR A 323 -1.96 11.10 11.06
CA THR A 323 -2.70 10.83 12.29
C THR A 323 -3.39 9.48 12.16
N ILE A 324 -4.16 9.10 13.18
CA ILE A 324 -4.99 7.89 13.18
C ILE A 324 -6.05 7.92 12.07
N ALA A 325 -6.59 6.75 11.71
CA ALA A 325 -7.62 6.64 10.67
C ALA A 325 -8.78 7.63 10.88
N LEU A 326 -9.22 8.32 9.83
CA LEU A 326 -10.37 9.22 9.89
C LEU A 326 -11.67 8.48 10.21
N ARG A 327 -12.68 9.17 10.73
CA ARG A 327 -14.02 8.59 10.89
C ARG A 327 -14.60 8.25 9.51
N ALA A 328 -15.36 7.16 9.43
CA ALA A 328 -16.06 6.80 8.20
C ALA A 328 -17.03 7.92 7.80
N GLY A 329 -17.09 8.25 6.50
CA GLY A 329 -17.88 9.37 5.99
C GLY A 329 -17.30 10.77 6.21
N THR A 330 -16.08 10.92 6.78
CA THR A 330 -15.37 12.21 6.76
C THR A 330 -15.20 12.69 5.32
N SER A 331 -15.53 13.96 5.05
CA SER A 331 -15.53 14.54 3.70
C SER A 331 -15.07 16.01 3.73
N GLY A 332 -14.85 16.58 2.54
CA GLY A 332 -14.50 17.99 2.41
C GLY A 332 -13.07 18.32 2.89
N PRO A 333 -12.83 19.52 3.47
CA PRO A 333 -11.48 20.01 3.77
C PRO A 333 -10.68 19.12 4.72
N GLU A 334 -11.33 18.47 5.69
CA GLU A 334 -10.66 17.56 6.64
C GLU A 334 -10.06 16.35 5.91
N LEU A 335 -10.85 15.74 5.02
CA LEU A 335 -10.42 14.62 4.19
C LEU A 335 -9.25 15.01 3.26
N GLU A 336 -9.36 16.16 2.60
CA GLU A 336 -8.33 16.63 1.66
C GLU A 336 -7.02 17.01 2.37
N GLN A 337 -7.09 17.59 3.57
CA GLN A 337 -5.90 17.87 4.39
C GLN A 337 -5.20 16.59 4.83
N PHE A 338 -5.96 15.61 5.33
CA PHE A 338 -5.43 14.29 5.67
C PHE A 338 -4.79 13.63 4.46
N ARG A 339 -5.50 13.59 3.32
CA ARG A 339 -5.04 12.97 2.08
C ARG A 339 -3.76 13.61 1.57
N THR A 340 -3.68 14.95 1.59
CA THR A 340 -2.50 15.70 1.16
C THR A 340 -1.29 15.31 2.01
N ARG A 341 -1.41 15.40 3.35
CA ARG A 341 -0.31 15.06 4.27
C ARG A 341 0.09 13.59 4.17
N ALA A 342 -0.90 12.69 4.06
CA ALA A 342 -0.64 11.26 3.88
C ALA A 342 0.11 10.98 2.57
N LEU A 343 -0.34 11.55 1.45
CA LEU A 343 0.35 11.39 0.17
C LEU A 343 1.77 11.95 0.20
N THR A 344 2.01 13.09 0.84
CA THR A 344 3.35 13.65 0.99
C THR A 344 4.30 12.70 1.73
N LEU A 345 3.81 12.03 2.78
CA LEU A 345 4.58 11.02 3.51
C LEU A 345 4.79 9.74 2.67
N LEU A 346 3.76 9.30 1.96
CA LEU A 346 3.74 8.01 1.27
C LEU A 346 4.40 8.05 -0.12
N CYS A 347 4.49 9.21 -0.77
CA CYS A 347 5.10 9.32 -2.10
C CYS A 347 6.62 9.18 -2.07
N VAL A 348 7.26 9.39 -0.92
CA VAL A 348 8.74 9.34 -0.74
C VAL A 348 9.34 8.06 -1.33
N ALA A 349 8.93 6.89 -0.85
CA ALA A 349 9.42 5.62 -1.41
C ALA A 349 8.94 5.38 -2.85
N GLY A 350 7.79 5.93 -3.23
CA GLY A 350 7.24 5.82 -4.59
C GLY A 350 8.09 6.51 -5.65
N LEU A 351 8.49 7.77 -5.38
CA LEU A 351 9.31 8.60 -6.27
C LEU A 351 10.62 7.91 -6.67
N ALA A 352 11.24 7.25 -5.69
CA ALA A 352 12.47 6.51 -5.86
C ALA A 352 12.28 5.00 -6.10
N GLY A 353 11.07 4.45 -6.09
CA GLY A 353 10.85 3.00 -6.22
C GLY A 353 11.52 2.15 -5.12
N LEU A 354 11.63 2.69 -3.91
CA LEU A 354 12.31 2.07 -2.76
C LEU A 354 11.39 1.13 -1.96
N PRO A 355 11.96 0.16 -1.23
CA PRO A 355 11.19 -0.65 -0.29
C PRO A 355 10.83 0.17 0.96
N GLN A 356 9.58 0.03 1.41
CA GLN A 356 9.08 0.64 2.64
C GLN A 356 8.14 -0.31 3.38
N VAL A 357 8.42 -0.54 4.66
CA VAL A 357 7.55 -1.28 5.58
C VAL A 357 6.85 -0.30 6.52
N SER A 358 5.56 -0.52 6.79
CA SER A 358 4.82 0.12 7.87
C SER A 358 4.76 -0.83 9.07
N LEU A 359 5.19 -0.33 10.22
CA LEU A 359 5.22 -1.05 11.49
C LEU A 359 4.10 -0.51 12.40
N PRO A 360 3.23 -1.36 12.96
CA PRO A 360 2.16 -0.95 13.88
C PRO A 360 2.71 -0.70 15.31
N LEU A 361 3.68 0.20 15.45
CA LEU A 361 4.40 0.45 16.70
C LEU A 361 3.84 1.62 17.53
N ALA A 362 3.01 2.48 16.93
CA ALA A 362 2.44 3.64 17.60
C ALA A 362 0.91 3.51 17.73
N ALA A 363 0.36 4.27 18.67
CA ALA A 363 -1.08 4.42 18.85
C ALA A 363 -1.38 5.81 19.41
N TYR A 364 -2.59 6.29 19.12
CA TYR A 364 -3.14 7.53 19.66
C TYR A 364 -4.66 7.38 19.80
N ASP A 365 -5.25 7.88 20.91
CA ASP A 365 -6.69 7.78 21.17
C ASP A 365 -7.26 6.34 21.01
N GLY A 366 -6.51 5.35 21.51
CA GLY A 366 -6.88 3.93 21.40
C GLY A 366 -6.86 3.35 19.98
N CYS A 367 -6.43 4.13 18.97
CA CYS A 367 -6.35 3.73 17.58
C CYS A 367 -4.88 3.51 17.15
N PRO A 368 -4.61 2.54 16.27
CA PRO A 368 -3.27 2.28 15.78
C PRO A 368 -2.75 3.39 14.87
N LEU A 369 -1.43 3.53 14.85
CA LEU A 369 -0.70 4.42 13.96
C LEU A 369 0.62 3.77 13.53
N GLY A 370 0.90 3.78 12.24
CA GLY A 370 2.10 3.18 11.66
C GLY A 370 3.30 4.12 11.69
N LEU A 371 4.47 3.52 11.95
CA LEU A 371 5.77 4.14 11.71
C LEU A 371 6.45 3.41 10.54
N SER A 372 6.95 4.15 9.55
CA SER A 372 7.57 3.56 8.38
C SER A 372 9.09 3.56 8.44
N MET A 373 9.68 2.48 7.96
CA MET A 373 11.10 2.39 7.61
C MET A 373 11.23 2.24 6.10
N ILE A 374 12.09 3.05 5.49
CA ILE A 374 12.46 3.01 4.07
C ILE A 374 13.92 2.56 3.98
N GLY A 375 14.18 1.50 3.23
CA GLY A 375 15.52 0.99 3.00
C GLY A 375 16.08 1.34 1.62
N PRO A 376 17.39 1.07 1.39
CA PRO A 376 17.98 1.14 0.05
C PRO A 376 17.24 0.27 -0.97
N ARG A 377 17.36 0.62 -2.25
CA ARG A 377 16.84 -0.22 -3.34
C ARG A 377 17.34 -1.65 -3.23
N GLY A 378 16.45 -2.63 -3.27
CA GLY A 378 16.77 -4.05 -3.18
C GLY A 378 17.07 -4.56 -1.76
N SER A 379 16.91 -3.73 -0.72
CA SER A 379 17.12 -4.13 0.68
C SER A 379 15.88 -4.72 1.36
N ASP A 380 14.89 -5.18 0.59
CA ASP A 380 13.58 -5.59 1.08
C ASP A 380 13.66 -6.63 2.20
N GLU A 381 14.47 -7.68 2.04
CA GLU A 381 14.68 -8.71 3.05
C GLU A 381 15.35 -8.14 4.30
N ALA A 382 16.31 -7.21 4.13
CA ALA A 382 16.98 -6.54 5.24
C ALA A 382 16.00 -5.72 6.07
N LEU A 383 15.07 -5.08 5.37
CA LEU A 383 14.03 -4.24 5.96
C LEU A 383 12.99 -5.08 6.70
N LEU A 384 12.64 -6.25 6.17
CA LEU A 384 11.78 -7.25 6.82
C LEU A 384 12.45 -7.87 8.07
N ASP A 385 13.74 -8.16 8.00
CA ASP A 385 14.52 -8.64 9.15
C ASP A 385 14.58 -7.57 10.25
N LEU A 386 14.90 -6.33 9.89
CA LEU A 386 14.93 -5.21 10.84
C LEU A 386 13.55 -4.97 11.48
N ALA A 387 12.47 -5.07 10.70
CA ALA A 387 11.11 -5.00 11.24
C ALA A 387 10.88 -6.06 12.32
N GLY A 388 11.47 -7.26 12.16
CA GLY A 388 11.45 -8.35 13.12
C GLY A 388 12.16 -8.04 14.44
N ASP A 389 13.27 -7.30 14.36
CA ASP A 389 14.07 -6.91 15.51
C ASP A 389 13.42 -5.77 16.34
N CYS A 390 12.44 -5.04 15.77
CA CYS A 390 11.79 -3.88 16.39
C CYS A 390 10.51 -4.19 17.19
N VAL A 391 10.01 -5.42 17.21
CA VAL A 391 8.67 -5.79 17.75
C VAL A 391 8.69 -6.78 18.89
#